data_AF-A0A2T4C0Q1-F1
#
_entry.id   AF-A0A2T4C0Q1-F1
#
_cell.length_a   1.000
_cell.length_b   1.000
_cell.length_c   1.000
_cell.angle_alpha   90.00
_cell.angle_beta   90.00
_cell.angle_gamma   90.00
#
_symmetry.space_group_name_H-M   'P 1'
#
loop_
_entity.id
_entity.type
_entity.pdbx_description
1 polymer ?
#
loop_
_entity_poly.entity_id
_entity_poly.type
_entity_poly.pdbx_seq_one_letter_code
_entity_poly.pdbx_strand_id
1 'polypeptide(L)'
;MPSLFSTLVLAIGMLQAVVASEDLMSMPIVGGDFRPDLYQRAVDAGLAGLCTCPNLVICLGDKSQCTMDNKGAILCCAMGQRAFNGQCADAAAALCADGTTVCPANTQCATDNLGATLCCGAGQKAINGRCTSSTVNLCADGKITCSGATPQCTINVSLSVNGTDTSNTLCCATGQKAVDGKCYPGTAQLVPCGLNGPCNVGTGYYCAFATGNVAPVCCKQDSYLKGTACVKKA
;
A
#
# COMPACT_ATOMS: atom_id res chain seq x y z
N MET A 1 -41.48 -3.02 -63.60
CA MET A 1 -41.47 -1.59 -63.96
C MET A 1 -42.17 -0.81 -62.86
N PRO A 2 -41.66 0.32 -62.35
CA PRO A 2 -40.36 1.00 -62.56
C PRO A 2 -39.50 1.00 -61.24
N SER A 3 -38.15 1.00 -61.20
CA SER A 3 -37.05 1.83 -61.77
C SER A 3 -36.82 3.14 -60.99
N LEU A 4 -35.73 3.28 -60.21
CA LEU A 4 -34.36 3.71 -60.57
C LEU A 4 -34.21 5.24 -60.81
N PHE A 5 -33.35 5.85 -59.99
CA PHE A 5 -32.49 7.02 -60.24
C PHE A 5 -33.13 8.34 -60.72
N SER A 6 -33.07 9.38 -59.86
CA SER A 6 -32.05 10.45 -59.96
C SER A 6 -32.54 11.78 -59.37
N THR A 7 -31.67 12.37 -58.54
CA THR A 7 -31.41 13.80 -58.37
C THR A 7 -32.56 14.76 -58.04
N LEU A 8 -32.62 15.22 -56.78
CA LEU A 8 -32.33 16.64 -56.50
C LEU A 8 -31.97 16.85 -55.02
N VAL A 9 -30.70 17.18 -54.81
CA VAL A 9 -30.08 17.52 -53.52
C VAL A 9 -30.52 18.93 -53.13
N LEU A 10 -31.14 19.07 -51.95
CA LEU A 10 -31.15 20.33 -51.19
C LEU A 10 -30.56 20.04 -49.80
N ALA A 11 -29.23 19.91 -49.78
CA ALA A 11 -28.42 20.02 -48.57
C ALA A 11 -27.48 21.21 -48.79
N ILE A 12 -27.95 22.40 -48.40
CA ILE A 12 -27.12 23.60 -48.26
C ILE A 12 -26.92 23.77 -46.75
N GLY A 13 -25.70 23.55 -46.32
CA GLY A 13 -25.28 23.67 -44.92
C GLY A 13 -23.79 23.45 -44.87
N MET A 14 -23.08 24.46 -45.36
CA MET A 14 -21.62 24.54 -45.48
C MET A 14 -20.93 24.10 -44.18
N LEU A 15 -19.92 23.24 -44.28
CA LEU A 15 -18.60 23.49 -43.72
C LEU A 15 -17.62 22.47 -44.31
N GLN A 16 -16.76 22.98 -45.19
CA GLN A 16 -15.66 22.22 -45.77
C GLN A 16 -14.60 21.97 -44.71
N ALA A 17 -14.20 20.71 -44.59
CA ALA A 17 -12.89 20.34 -44.10
C ALA A 17 -11.82 20.92 -45.05
N VAL A 18 -10.91 21.72 -44.53
CA VAL A 18 -9.61 21.96 -45.16
C VAL A 18 -8.58 21.18 -44.36
N VAL A 19 -8.15 20.08 -44.99
CA VAL A 19 -6.84 19.43 -44.92
C VAL A 19 -5.85 19.93 -43.87
N ALA A 20 -5.46 18.98 -43.01
CA ALA A 20 -4.18 18.97 -42.33
C ALA A 20 -3.05 19.27 -43.33
N SER A 21 -2.30 20.34 -43.07
CA SER A 21 -1.00 20.59 -43.66
C SER A 21 0.03 20.35 -42.56
N GLU A 22 0.73 19.22 -42.68
CA GLU A 22 2.01 18.99 -42.03
C GLU A 22 3.02 19.94 -42.67
N ASP A 23 3.17 21.14 -42.11
CA ASP A 23 4.37 21.96 -42.30
C ASP A 23 4.32 23.15 -41.34
N LEU A 24 4.79 22.94 -40.11
CA LEU A 24 5.33 24.05 -39.32
C LEU A 24 6.73 23.64 -38.88
N MET A 25 7.64 23.70 -39.84
CA MET A 25 9.07 23.75 -39.57
C MET A 25 9.35 24.85 -38.54
N SER A 26 9.96 24.44 -37.44
CA SER A 26 11.04 25.15 -36.73
C SER A 26 11.14 26.66 -37.01
N MET A 27 10.30 27.47 -36.35
CA MET A 27 10.61 28.89 -36.17
C MET A 27 11.30 29.07 -34.81
N PRO A 28 12.48 29.72 -34.75
CA PRO A 28 13.09 30.10 -33.49
C PRO A 28 12.25 31.22 -32.87
N ILE A 29 11.63 30.94 -31.72
CA ILE A 29 10.82 31.93 -31.01
C ILE A 29 11.78 32.88 -30.27
N VAL A 30 11.99 34.04 -30.89
CA VAL A 30 12.60 35.22 -30.26
C VAL A 30 11.58 35.76 -29.25
N GLY A 31 11.96 35.83 -27.97
CA GLY A 31 11.11 36.39 -26.93
C GLY A 31 10.81 37.86 -27.19
N GLY A 32 9.53 38.25 -27.16
CA GLY A 32 9.18 39.67 -27.07
C GLY A 32 7.86 40.17 -27.65
N ASP A 33 7.10 39.40 -28.44
CA ASP A 33 5.90 39.96 -29.10
C ASP A 33 4.60 39.27 -28.68
N PHE A 34 3.89 39.89 -27.73
CA PHE A 34 2.47 39.63 -27.54
C PHE A 34 1.73 40.15 -28.78
N ARG A 35 1.17 39.24 -29.60
CA ARG A 35 0.41 39.52 -30.82
C ARG A 35 -1.10 39.55 -30.48
N PRO A 36 -1.69 40.72 -30.16
CA PRO A 36 -3.10 40.82 -29.75
C PRO A 36 -4.09 40.40 -30.85
N ASP A 37 -3.65 40.37 -32.11
CA ASP A 37 -4.40 39.91 -33.27
C ASP A 37 -4.65 38.38 -33.26
N LEU A 38 -3.69 37.59 -32.79
CA LEU A 38 -3.86 36.15 -32.59
C LEU A 38 -4.77 35.85 -31.40
N TYR A 39 -4.68 36.66 -30.34
CA TYR A 39 -5.56 36.58 -29.18
C TYR A 39 -7.02 36.85 -29.55
N GLN A 40 -7.27 37.92 -30.30
CA GLN A 40 -8.62 38.28 -30.71
C GLN A 40 -9.23 37.24 -31.67
N ARG A 41 -8.44 36.68 -32.60
CA ARG A 41 -8.87 35.59 -33.48
C ARG A 41 -9.21 34.30 -32.73
N ALA A 42 -8.51 33.99 -31.64
CA ALA A 42 -8.83 32.83 -30.80
C ALA A 42 -10.16 33.04 -30.05
N VAL A 43 -10.37 34.24 -29.51
CA VAL A 43 -11.62 34.63 -28.84
C VAL A 43 -12.80 34.61 -29.84
N ASP A 44 -12.61 35.17 -31.03
CA ASP A 44 -13.63 35.23 -32.08
C ASP A 44 -13.95 33.85 -32.71
N ALA A 45 -13.01 32.90 -32.64
CA ALA A 45 -13.20 31.51 -33.04
C ALA A 45 -13.92 30.64 -31.98
N GLY A 46 -14.36 31.25 -30.87
CA GLY A 46 -15.07 30.54 -29.81
C GLY A 46 -14.18 29.74 -28.86
N LEU A 47 -12.87 30.03 -28.80
CA LEU A 47 -11.98 29.45 -27.78
C LEU A 47 -12.22 30.14 -26.43
N ALA A 48 -13.33 29.79 -25.77
CA ALA A 48 -13.44 29.97 -24.33
C ALA A 48 -12.29 29.20 -23.65
N GLY A 49 -11.55 29.85 -22.75
CA GLY A 49 -10.49 29.20 -21.98
C GLY A 49 -9.05 29.42 -22.48
N LEU A 50 -8.75 30.57 -23.09
CA LEU A 50 -7.36 30.97 -23.35
C LEU A 50 -6.71 31.59 -22.09
N CYS A 51 -5.60 31.02 -21.63
CA CYS A 51 -4.77 31.60 -20.57
C CYS A 51 -3.30 31.57 -20.97
N THR A 52 -2.62 32.70 -20.77
CA THR A 52 -1.17 32.84 -20.98
C THR A 52 -0.46 32.73 -19.63
N CYS A 53 0.41 31.74 -19.47
CA CYS A 53 1.18 31.51 -18.27
C CYS A 53 2.55 32.20 -18.34
N PRO A 54 3.28 32.30 -17.21
CA PRO A 54 4.70 32.64 -17.24
C PRO A 54 5.49 31.75 -18.21
N ASN A 55 6.58 32.27 -18.78
CA ASN A 55 7.36 31.63 -19.84
C ASN A 55 6.60 31.39 -21.16
N LEU A 56 5.56 32.18 -21.45
CA LEU A 56 4.82 32.16 -22.73
C LEU A 56 4.10 30.83 -23.03
N VAL A 57 3.79 30.04 -22.00
CA VAL A 57 2.95 28.84 -22.18
C VAL A 57 1.51 29.26 -22.43
N ILE A 58 0.90 28.74 -23.50
CA ILE A 58 -0.48 29.06 -23.88
C ILE A 58 -1.36 27.83 -23.58
N CYS A 59 -2.34 28.04 -22.70
CA CYS A 59 -3.32 27.05 -22.29
C CYS A 59 -4.67 27.33 -22.96
N LEU A 60 -5.33 26.29 -23.49
CA LEU A 60 -6.52 26.40 -24.34
C LEU A 60 -7.57 25.34 -23.97
N GLY A 61 -8.83 25.64 -24.25
CA GLY A 61 -9.95 24.70 -24.14
C GLY A 61 -10.14 24.16 -22.71
N ASP A 62 -10.36 22.86 -22.56
CA ASP A 62 -10.62 22.22 -21.26
C ASP A 62 -9.42 22.25 -20.30
N LYS A 63 -8.23 22.64 -20.78
CA LYS A 63 -7.00 22.79 -19.98
C LYS A 63 -6.60 24.26 -19.88
N SER A 64 -7.53 25.13 -19.50
CA SER A 64 -7.34 26.58 -19.46
C SER A 64 -6.63 27.10 -18.20
N GLN A 65 -6.06 26.24 -17.33
CA GLN A 65 -5.40 26.68 -16.09
C GLN A 65 -3.89 26.45 -16.14
N CYS A 66 -3.13 27.50 -15.82
CA CYS A 66 -1.69 27.43 -15.59
C CYS A 66 -1.40 26.86 -14.19
N THR A 67 -0.72 25.72 -14.12
CA THR A 67 -0.38 25.08 -12.85
C THR A 67 1.10 24.73 -12.81
N MET A 68 1.81 25.22 -11.80
CA MET A 68 3.22 24.87 -11.57
C MET A 68 3.31 23.51 -10.86
N ASP A 69 4.17 22.63 -11.36
CA ASP A 69 4.46 21.35 -10.71
C ASP A 69 5.54 21.46 -9.62
N ASN A 70 5.77 20.35 -8.92
CA ASN A 70 6.78 20.24 -7.86
C ASN A 70 8.24 20.30 -8.37
N LYS A 71 8.46 20.43 -9.67
CA LYS A 71 9.78 20.59 -10.31
C LYS A 71 9.94 21.98 -10.94
N GLY A 72 8.93 22.86 -10.82
CA GLY A 72 8.94 24.21 -11.37
C GLY A 72 8.48 24.31 -12.83
N ALA A 73 8.03 23.22 -13.45
CA ALA A 73 7.45 23.25 -14.78
C ALA A 73 6.02 23.79 -14.73
N ILE A 74 5.62 24.58 -15.72
CA ILE A 74 4.26 25.08 -15.86
C ILE A 74 3.50 24.19 -16.83
N LEU A 75 2.35 23.69 -16.40
CA LEU A 75 1.47 22.82 -17.17
C LEU A 75 0.09 23.45 -17.35
N CYS A 76 -0.50 23.14 -18.49
CA CYS A 76 -1.91 23.43 -18.75
C CYS A 76 -2.77 22.30 -18.20
N CYS A 77 -3.50 22.58 -17.13
CA CYS A 77 -4.42 21.66 -16.49
C CYS A 77 -5.86 22.16 -16.57
N ALA A 78 -6.83 21.27 -16.33
CA ALA A 78 -8.22 21.68 -16.22
C ALA A 78 -8.43 22.53 -14.97
N MET A 79 -9.45 23.38 -14.97
CA MET A 79 -9.75 24.21 -13.81
C MET A 79 -9.94 23.36 -12.54
N GLY A 80 -9.19 23.70 -11.50
CA GLY A 80 -9.19 23.00 -10.21
C GLY A 80 -8.17 21.86 -10.11
N GLN A 81 -7.46 21.51 -11.19
CA GLN A 81 -6.42 20.49 -11.15
C GLN A 81 -5.09 21.04 -10.64
N ARG A 82 -4.29 20.14 -10.05
CA ARG A 82 -2.92 20.38 -9.60
C ARG A 82 -1.94 19.70 -10.57
N ALA A 83 -0.68 20.11 -10.56
CA ALA A 83 0.35 19.48 -11.37
C ALA A 83 1.41 18.83 -10.47
N PHE A 84 1.77 17.59 -10.78
CA PHE A 84 2.83 16.84 -10.11
C PHE A 84 3.62 16.05 -11.14
N ASN A 85 4.94 16.10 -11.07
CA ASN A 85 5.86 15.34 -11.91
C ASN A 85 5.54 15.41 -13.41
N GLY A 86 5.22 16.61 -13.91
CA GLY A 86 4.85 16.80 -15.31
C GLY A 86 3.47 16.27 -15.71
N GLN A 87 2.56 16.03 -14.76
CA GLN A 87 1.19 15.57 -15.04
C GLN A 87 0.16 16.31 -14.21
N CYS A 88 -1.03 16.51 -14.78
CA CYS A 88 -2.17 17.06 -14.05
C CYS A 88 -2.85 15.98 -13.22
N ALA A 89 -3.25 16.32 -12.01
CA ALA A 89 -3.98 15.48 -11.06
C ALA A 89 -5.13 16.27 -10.44
N ASP A 90 -6.08 15.56 -9.83
CA ASP A 90 -7.23 16.19 -9.18
C ASP A 90 -6.81 17.13 -8.04
N ALA A 91 -7.67 18.11 -7.72
CA ALA A 91 -7.45 19.09 -6.66
C ALA A 91 -7.03 18.46 -5.32
N ALA A 92 -7.66 17.33 -5.00
CA ALA A 92 -7.47 16.59 -3.77
C ALA A 92 -6.27 15.63 -3.79
N ALA A 93 -5.56 15.52 -4.90
CA ALA A 93 -4.34 14.73 -4.96
C ALA A 93 -3.21 15.42 -4.18
N ALA A 94 -2.34 14.62 -3.57
CA ALA A 94 -1.22 15.07 -2.76
C ALA A 94 0.08 14.38 -3.17
N LEU A 95 1.17 15.15 -3.22
CA LEU A 95 2.51 14.64 -3.38
C LEU A 95 3.04 14.13 -2.03
N CYS A 96 3.59 12.93 -2.03
CA CYS A 96 4.22 12.35 -0.85
C CYS A 96 5.60 12.95 -0.57
N ALA A 97 6.11 12.71 0.64
CA ALA A 97 7.40 13.20 1.09
C ALA A 97 8.60 12.66 0.27
N ASP A 98 8.41 11.56 -0.46
CA ASP A 98 9.40 11.03 -1.39
C ASP A 98 9.61 11.90 -2.65
N GLY A 99 8.72 12.87 -2.88
CA GLY A 99 8.78 13.80 -4.02
C GLY A 99 8.36 13.19 -5.36
N THR A 100 7.96 11.91 -5.39
CA THR A 100 7.62 11.19 -6.63
C THR A 100 6.24 10.55 -6.59
N THR A 101 5.79 10.09 -5.43
CA THR A 101 4.50 9.41 -5.31
C THR A 101 3.38 10.44 -5.19
N VAL A 102 2.35 10.30 -6.02
CA VAL A 102 1.17 11.17 -6.02
C VAL A 102 -0.04 10.32 -5.65
N CYS A 103 -0.68 10.66 -4.54
CA CYS A 103 -1.84 9.94 -4.04
C CYS A 103 -3.14 10.64 -4.43
N PRO A 104 -4.13 9.91 -5.00
CA PRO A 104 -5.42 10.46 -5.34
C PRO A 104 -6.24 10.80 -4.09
N ALA A 105 -7.39 11.45 -4.31
CA ALA A 105 -8.37 11.72 -3.28
C ALA A 105 -8.71 10.46 -2.47
N ASN A 106 -8.96 10.63 -1.16
CA ASN A 106 -9.32 9.56 -0.21
C ASN A 106 -8.21 8.54 0.08
N THR A 107 -6.99 8.77 -0.40
CA THR A 107 -5.81 7.99 -0.02
C THR A 107 -4.79 8.90 0.66
N GLN A 108 -3.88 8.29 1.41
CA GLN A 108 -2.82 8.95 2.15
C GLN A 108 -1.48 8.29 1.83
N CYS A 109 -0.43 9.09 1.83
CA CYS A 109 0.93 8.61 1.73
C CYS A 109 1.26 7.75 2.95
N ALA A 110 1.74 6.53 2.72
CA ALA A 110 2.22 5.64 3.74
C ALA A 110 3.58 5.07 3.30
N THR A 111 4.58 5.18 4.18
CA THR A 111 5.90 4.58 3.95
C THR A 111 5.95 3.23 4.65
N ASP A 112 6.40 2.20 3.94
CA ASP A 112 6.52 0.85 4.46
C ASP A 112 7.84 0.62 5.21
N ASN A 113 8.00 -0.57 5.77
CA ASN A 113 9.20 -1.00 6.49
C ASN A 113 10.44 -1.22 5.60
N LEU A 114 10.30 -1.13 4.27
CA LEU A 114 11.38 -1.21 3.30
C LEU A 114 11.73 0.17 2.71
N GLY A 115 11.04 1.23 3.16
CA GLY A 115 11.22 2.61 2.67
C GLY A 115 10.42 2.94 1.41
N ALA A 116 9.59 2.03 0.90
CA ALA A 116 8.71 2.30 -0.22
C ALA A 116 7.51 3.15 0.22
N THR A 117 7.20 4.19 -0.55
CA THR A 117 6.03 5.05 -0.33
C THR A 117 4.88 4.60 -1.22
N LEU A 118 3.69 4.44 -0.64
CA LEU A 118 2.48 4.00 -1.34
C LEU A 118 1.26 4.84 -0.92
N CYS A 119 0.22 4.77 -1.74
CA CYS A 119 -1.06 5.40 -1.46
C CYS A 119 -2.02 4.39 -0.83
N CYS A 120 -2.26 4.55 0.48
CA CYS A 120 -3.16 3.68 1.22
C CYS A 120 -4.45 4.39 1.59
N GLY A 121 -5.53 3.64 1.82
CA GLY A 121 -6.78 4.22 2.30
C GLY A 121 -6.61 4.85 3.68
N ALA A 122 -7.54 5.73 4.05
CA ALA A 122 -7.57 6.32 5.39
C ALA A 122 -7.53 5.23 6.49
N GLY A 123 -6.63 5.38 7.46
CA GLY A 123 -6.46 4.43 8.56
C GLY A 123 -5.73 3.12 8.19
N GLN A 124 -5.27 2.96 6.95
CA GLN A 124 -4.37 1.88 6.56
C GLN A 124 -2.90 2.30 6.71
N LYS A 125 -2.03 1.29 6.83
CA LYS A 125 -0.57 1.46 6.83
C LYS A 125 0.08 0.54 5.82
N ALA A 126 1.28 0.91 5.41
CA ALA A 126 2.06 0.15 4.46
C ALA A 126 2.97 -0.87 5.16
N ILE A 127 2.93 -2.14 4.74
CA ILE A 127 3.82 -3.20 5.20
C ILE A 127 4.22 -4.04 3.98
N ASN A 128 5.53 -4.25 3.78
CA ASN A 128 6.11 -5.08 2.71
C ASN A 128 5.49 -4.79 1.33
N GLY A 129 5.44 -3.51 0.95
CA GLY A 129 4.90 -3.05 -0.34
C GLY A 129 3.38 -3.12 -0.48
N ARG A 130 2.62 -3.29 0.61
CA ARG A 130 1.15 -3.42 0.56
C ARG A 130 0.46 -2.59 1.64
N CYS A 131 -0.70 -2.06 1.30
CA CYS A 131 -1.59 -1.43 2.27
C CYS A 131 -2.29 -2.50 3.11
N THR A 132 -2.27 -2.29 4.42
CA THR A 132 -2.80 -3.21 5.43
C THR A 132 -3.63 -2.44 6.45
N SER A 133 -4.53 -3.13 7.14
CA SER A 133 -5.26 -2.55 8.27
C SER A 133 -4.29 -2.05 9.35
N SER A 134 -4.64 -0.97 10.04
CA SER A 134 -3.88 -0.46 11.20
C SER A 134 -3.63 -1.52 12.28
N THR A 135 -4.50 -2.53 12.36
CA THR A 135 -4.43 -3.65 13.31
C THR A 135 -3.37 -4.72 12.99
N VAL A 136 -2.71 -4.66 11.84
CA VAL A 136 -1.68 -5.66 11.44
C VAL A 136 -0.30 -5.22 11.93
N ASN A 137 0.35 -5.93 12.85
CA ASN A 137 1.65 -5.55 13.36
C ASN A 137 2.78 -6.32 12.67
N LEU A 138 3.75 -5.60 12.11
CA LEU A 138 5.00 -6.21 11.63
C LEU A 138 5.92 -6.47 12.82
N CYS A 139 6.45 -7.68 12.90
CA CYS A 139 7.39 -8.08 13.93
C CYS A 139 8.80 -7.53 13.65
N ALA A 140 9.63 -7.53 14.70
CA ALA A 140 11.00 -7.02 14.63
C ALA A 140 11.89 -7.77 13.61
N ASP A 141 11.52 -8.99 13.23
CA ASP A 141 12.19 -9.75 12.15
C ASP A 141 11.90 -9.22 10.73
N GLY A 142 10.98 -8.26 10.59
CA GLY A 142 10.58 -7.67 9.31
C GLY A 142 9.83 -8.63 8.38
N LYS A 143 9.49 -9.84 8.83
CA LYS A 143 8.88 -10.89 8.01
C LYS A 143 7.50 -11.28 8.51
N ILE A 144 7.34 -11.42 9.82
CA ILE A 144 6.11 -11.92 10.42
C ILE A 144 5.16 -10.76 10.66
N THR A 145 3.91 -10.91 10.21
CA THR A 145 2.83 -9.95 10.43
C THR A 145 1.73 -10.57 11.27
N CYS A 146 1.41 -9.96 12.40
CA CYS A 146 0.44 -10.43 13.38
C CYS A 146 -0.84 -9.62 13.32
N SER A 147 -2.02 -10.26 13.41
CA SER A 147 -3.31 -9.57 13.32
C SER A 147 -4.44 -10.42 13.90
N GLY A 148 -5.63 -9.82 14.04
CA GLY A 148 -6.83 -10.55 14.48
C GLY A 148 -6.70 -11.09 15.90
N ALA A 149 -6.94 -12.39 16.08
CA ALA A 149 -6.90 -13.05 17.38
C ALA A 149 -5.48 -13.18 17.97
N THR A 150 -4.44 -13.04 17.14
CA THR A 150 -3.04 -13.09 17.56
C THR A 150 -2.30 -11.83 17.11
N PRO A 151 -2.63 -10.65 17.67
CA PRO A 151 -2.09 -9.38 17.19
C PRO A 151 -0.67 -9.09 17.69
N GLN A 152 -0.14 -9.88 18.64
CA GLN A 152 1.12 -9.60 19.33
C GLN A 152 2.27 -10.41 18.77
N CYS A 153 3.33 -9.73 18.33
CA CYS A 153 4.62 -10.32 18.06
C CYS A 153 5.27 -10.77 19.38
N THR A 154 5.57 -12.06 19.49
CA THR A 154 6.09 -12.67 20.70
C THR A 154 7.35 -13.44 20.37
N ILE A 155 8.41 -13.25 21.16
CA ILE A 155 9.63 -14.05 21.03
C ILE A 155 9.30 -15.47 21.48
N ASN A 156 9.45 -16.40 20.56
CA ASN A 156 9.33 -17.82 20.80
C ASN A 156 10.68 -18.34 21.26
N VAL A 157 10.72 -18.79 22.51
CA VAL A 157 11.90 -19.42 23.10
C VAL A 157 11.81 -20.92 22.84
N SER A 158 12.77 -21.47 22.09
CA SER A 158 12.93 -22.91 22.01
C SER A 158 13.64 -23.44 23.25
N LEU A 159 13.12 -24.50 23.84
CA LEU A 159 13.85 -25.26 24.85
C LEU A 159 14.76 -26.24 24.14
N SER A 160 16.06 -25.95 24.09
CA SER A 160 16.98 -26.92 23.54
C SER A 160 17.31 -28.02 24.54
N VAL A 161 16.90 -29.24 24.22
CA VAL A 161 17.32 -30.45 24.94
C VAL A 161 18.64 -31.00 24.36
N ASN A 162 19.06 -30.54 23.17
CA ASN A 162 20.22 -31.04 22.42
C ASN A 162 21.19 -29.95 21.92
N GLY A 163 21.17 -28.74 22.48
CA GLY A 163 22.19 -27.71 22.25
C GLY A 163 22.04 -26.80 21.02
N THR A 164 20.91 -26.84 20.32
CA THR A 164 20.51 -25.81 19.35
C THR A 164 19.37 -24.97 19.90
N ASP A 165 19.68 -23.79 20.43
CA ASP A 165 18.70 -22.77 20.77
C ASP A 165 18.37 -21.97 19.51
N THR A 166 17.12 -22.03 19.06
CA THR A 166 16.61 -21.15 18.00
C THR A 166 15.52 -20.26 18.57
N SER A 167 15.78 -18.95 18.66
CA SER A 167 14.74 -17.97 18.93
C SER A 167 14.18 -17.43 17.62
N ASN A 168 12.86 -17.44 17.46
CA ASN A 168 12.17 -16.76 16.36
C ASN A 168 10.97 -15.95 16.89
N THR A 169 10.30 -15.19 16.03
CA THR A 169 9.05 -14.52 16.40
C THR A 169 7.85 -15.36 16.01
N LEU A 170 6.74 -15.22 16.73
CA LEU A 170 5.46 -15.82 16.42
C LEU A 170 4.34 -14.87 16.88
N CYS A 171 3.18 -14.98 16.25
CA CYS A 171 1.98 -14.24 16.63
C CYS A 171 1.20 -14.95 17.74
N CYS A 172 1.05 -14.29 18.89
CA CYS A 172 0.22 -14.76 19.99
C CYS A 172 -0.88 -13.74 20.34
N ALA A 173 -1.86 -14.17 21.14
CA ALA A 173 -2.82 -13.25 21.72
C ALA A 173 -2.12 -12.30 22.71
N THR A 174 -2.73 -11.13 22.94
CA THR A 174 -2.19 -10.15 23.88
C THR A 174 -2.00 -10.77 25.28
N GLY A 175 -0.82 -10.57 25.87
CA GLY A 175 -0.48 -11.09 27.20
C GLY A 175 -0.11 -12.57 27.25
N GLN A 176 0.01 -13.22 26.09
CA GLN A 176 0.59 -14.56 25.99
C GLN A 176 2.11 -14.49 25.78
N LYS A 177 2.78 -15.60 26.10
CA LYS A 177 4.18 -15.88 25.80
C LYS A 177 4.31 -17.08 24.88
N ALA A 178 5.38 -17.15 24.11
CA ALA A 178 5.64 -18.23 23.18
C ALA A 178 6.78 -19.12 23.64
N VAL A 179 6.54 -20.44 23.64
CA VAL A 179 7.55 -21.45 23.95
C VAL A 179 7.36 -22.65 23.03
N ASP A 180 8.44 -23.14 22.42
CA ASP A 180 8.43 -24.26 21.45
C ASP A 180 7.32 -24.16 20.39
N GLY A 181 7.12 -22.95 19.85
CA GLY A 181 6.17 -22.66 18.79
C GLY A 181 4.71 -22.59 19.25
N LYS A 182 4.43 -22.65 20.55
CA LYS A 182 3.08 -22.56 21.12
C LYS A 182 2.92 -21.34 22.01
N CYS A 183 1.73 -20.74 21.99
CA CYS A 183 1.39 -19.63 22.86
C CYS A 183 0.75 -20.13 24.16
N TYR A 184 1.19 -19.56 25.28
CA TYR A 184 0.70 -19.86 26.62
C TYR A 184 0.28 -18.55 27.31
N PRO A 185 -0.66 -18.60 28.27
CA PRO A 185 -0.92 -17.45 29.14
C PRO A 185 0.38 -16.91 29.75
N GLY A 186 0.54 -15.59 29.86
CA GLY A 186 1.73 -14.99 30.48
C GLY A 186 2.00 -15.53 31.90
N THR A 187 0.92 -15.82 32.64
CA THR A 187 0.93 -16.40 33.99
C THR A 187 1.23 -17.91 34.04
N ALA A 188 1.33 -18.60 32.89
CA ALA A 188 1.62 -20.03 32.87
C ALA A 188 2.97 -20.34 33.52
N GLN A 189 3.03 -21.33 34.40
CA GLN A 189 4.29 -21.76 35.03
C GLN A 189 4.86 -22.90 34.19
N LEU A 190 5.65 -22.55 33.19
CA LEU A 190 6.17 -23.51 32.21
C LEU A 190 7.51 -24.06 32.68
N VAL A 191 7.67 -25.38 32.65
CA VAL A 191 8.95 -26.06 32.88
C VAL A 191 9.30 -26.94 31.68
N PRO A 192 10.59 -27.06 31.32
CA PRO A 192 11.06 -28.06 30.38
C PRO A 192 10.55 -29.45 30.70
N CYS A 193 9.88 -30.10 29.74
CA CYS A 193 9.38 -31.46 29.91
C CYS A 193 9.52 -32.32 28.66
N GLY A 194 10.76 -32.38 28.17
CA GLY A 194 11.16 -33.24 27.06
C GLY A 194 10.89 -32.66 25.70
N LEU A 195 10.97 -33.53 24.69
CA LEU A 195 10.82 -33.17 23.28
C LEU A 195 9.40 -32.72 22.91
N ASN A 196 8.41 -33.00 23.77
CA ASN A 196 7.01 -32.63 23.53
C ASN A 196 6.68 -31.20 23.98
N GLY A 197 7.68 -30.45 24.44
CA GLY A 197 7.59 -29.05 24.84
C GLY A 197 7.40 -28.87 26.35
N PRO A 198 7.06 -27.65 26.79
CA PRO A 198 6.98 -27.34 28.20
C PRO A 198 5.71 -27.90 28.86
N CYS A 199 5.83 -28.25 30.14
CA CYS A 199 4.73 -28.63 31.01
C CYS A 199 4.28 -27.42 31.85
N ASN A 200 2.98 -27.14 31.92
CA ASN A 200 2.45 -26.05 32.72
C ASN A 200 2.12 -26.51 34.16
N VAL A 201 3.09 -26.40 35.05
CA VAL A 201 2.97 -26.90 36.43
C VAL A 201 1.96 -26.13 37.28
N GLY A 202 1.66 -24.88 36.89
CA GLY A 202 0.65 -24.05 37.56
C GLY A 202 -0.79 -24.53 37.34
N THR A 203 -1.01 -25.52 36.47
CA THR A 203 -2.34 -26.07 36.16
C THR A 203 -2.55 -27.48 36.74
N GLY A 204 -1.80 -27.84 37.78
CA GLY A 204 -1.90 -29.16 38.42
C GLY A 204 -1.21 -30.26 37.62
N TYR A 205 -0.23 -29.90 36.79
CA TYR A 205 0.65 -30.83 36.11
C TYR A 205 2.05 -30.82 36.74
N TYR A 206 2.83 -31.83 36.46
CA TYR A 206 4.24 -31.91 36.79
C TYR A 206 4.98 -32.66 35.69
N CYS A 207 6.29 -32.41 35.57
CA CYS A 207 7.11 -33.16 34.65
C CYS A 207 7.58 -34.47 35.29
N ALA A 208 7.14 -35.61 34.75
CA ALA A 208 7.52 -36.92 35.22
C ALA A 208 8.64 -37.51 34.36
N PHE A 209 9.60 -38.19 34.97
CA PHE A 209 10.72 -38.84 34.28
C PHE A 209 10.63 -40.35 34.48
N ALA A 210 10.90 -41.12 33.42
CA ALA A 210 11.08 -42.57 33.56
C ALA A 210 12.43 -42.87 34.22
N THR A 211 12.59 -44.10 34.71
CA THR A 211 13.85 -44.59 35.26
C THR A 211 14.99 -44.34 34.28
N GLY A 212 16.07 -43.69 34.73
CA GLY A 212 17.19 -43.30 33.88
C GLY A 212 17.08 -41.91 33.22
N ASN A 213 16.11 -41.08 33.64
CA ASN A 213 15.92 -39.69 33.16
C ASN A 213 15.66 -39.56 31.65
N VAL A 214 15.18 -40.63 31.02
CA VAL A 214 14.84 -40.64 29.59
C VAL A 214 13.34 -40.36 29.39
N ALA A 215 13.01 -39.64 28.33
CA ALA A 215 11.64 -39.37 27.87
C ALA A 215 10.68 -38.78 28.93
N PRO A 216 10.93 -37.56 29.42
CA PRO A 216 9.99 -36.90 30.33
C PRO A 216 8.61 -36.67 29.70
N VAL A 217 7.56 -36.79 30.52
CA VAL A 217 6.16 -36.63 30.14
C VAL A 217 5.45 -35.72 31.15
N CYS A 218 4.64 -34.79 30.64
CA CYS A 218 3.82 -33.92 31.48
C CYS A 218 2.60 -34.70 32.01
N CYS A 219 2.57 -35.00 33.30
CA CYS A 219 1.49 -35.75 33.96
C CYS A 219 0.69 -34.85 34.90
N LYS A 220 -0.59 -35.17 35.13
CA LYS A 220 -1.39 -34.53 36.19
C LYS A 220 -0.89 -34.97 37.57
N GLN A 221 -0.98 -34.08 38.56
CA GLN A 221 -0.55 -34.34 39.94
C GLN A 221 -1.27 -35.53 40.61
N ASP A 222 -2.50 -35.84 40.18
CA ASP A 222 -3.29 -37.00 40.61
C ASP A 222 -2.90 -38.31 39.88
N SER A 223 -1.86 -38.27 39.05
CA SER A 223 -1.36 -39.39 38.27
C SER A 223 0.11 -39.68 38.59
N TYR A 224 0.62 -40.83 38.16
CA TYR A 224 2.04 -41.20 38.20
C TYR A 224 2.46 -41.78 36.86
N LEU A 225 3.75 -41.71 36.54
CA LEU A 225 4.28 -42.30 35.31
C LEU A 225 4.45 -43.81 35.48
N LYS A 226 3.83 -44.61 34.60
CA LYS A 226 4.00 -46.06 34.51
C LYS A 226 4.41 -46.43 33.09
N GLY A 227 5.68 -46.82 32.91
CA GLY A 227 6.27 -46.98 31.58
C GLY A 227 6.35 -45.61 30.88
N THR A 228 5.62 -45.44 29.79
CA THR A 228 5.57 -44.20 28.99
C THR A 228 4.26 -43.42 29.16
N ALA A 229 3.34 -43.88 30.02
CA ALA A 229 2.01 -43.31 30.18
C ALA A 229 1.77 -42.78 31.61
N CYS A 230 1.04 -41.66 31.71
CA CYS A 230 0.52 -41.15 32.97
C CYS A 230 -0.71 -41.96 33.39
N VAL A 231 -0.65 -42.62 34.54
CA VAL A 231 -1.73 -43.45 35.10
C VAL A 231 -2.27 -42.77 36.35
N LYS A 232 -3.60 -42.66 36.46
CA LYS A 232 -4.25 -42.06 37.63
C LYS A 232 -3.92 -42.87 38.90
N LYS A 233 -3.68 -42.17 40.01
CA LYS A 233 -3.55 -42.79 41.33
C LYS A 233 -4.92 -43.38 41.70
N ALA A 234 -4.91 -44.64 42.13
CA ALA A 234 -6.10 -45.32 42.64
C ALA A 234 -6.51 -44.73 44.00
#